data_AF-L8Y650-F1
#
_entry.id   AF-L8Y650-F1
#
_cell.length_a   1.000
_cell.length_b   1.000
_cell.length_c   1.000
_cell.angle_alpha   90.00
_cell.angle_beta   90.00
_cell.angle_gamma   90.00
#
_symmetry.space_group_name_H-M   'P 1'
#
loop_
_entity.id
_entity.type
_entity.pdbx_description
1 polymer ?
#
loop_
_entity_poly.entity_id
_entity_poly.type
_entity_poly.pdbx_seq_one_letter_code
_entity_poly.pdbx_strand_id
1 'polypeptide(L)'
;MPQATGIPAENRCNYYVEKKKRFCRMVVAAGKKVDGKHRKKNSVFERLQIDIQHLCLNKIPVLKEGKLPVVGIGKHLCGVATDLALRCLIETYAANCEERNEEPLAKRVKNDKTDTEINSLAKEGNEKNVPEKWTPVAGIVIALCCHHRCDWRHYVGKEYFRALGLGALEFHYFQRMSSWATCGMRKTSLDASNITTRRSDHQNDDSEEHEDGGYRIIDDSATSLPGLLTVEEKKKIGQLCKLLIDQGRIQYLQRKGFSPALQYYTDPLVSLENVLLTALPNHSSSPETTA
;
A
#
# COMPACT_ATOMS: atom_id res chain seq x y z
N MET A 1 31.22 -7.86 -22.88
CA MET A 1 30.00 -8.01 -22.08
C MET A 1 30.20 -9.18 -21.12
N PRO A 2 30.27 -8.99 -19.79
CA PRO A 2 30.44 -10.13 -18.89
C PRO A 2 29.15 -10.96 -18.89
N GLN A 3 29.26 -12.21 -19.37
CA GLN A 3 28.17 -13.19 -19.39
C GLN A 3 27.69 -13.44 -17.95
N ALA A 4 26.40 -13.26 -17.71
CA ALA A 4 25.77 -13.56 -16.43
C ALA A 4 25.81 -15.07 -16.19
N THR A 5 26.72 -15.56 -15.36
CA THR A 5 26.80 -16.97 -15.00
C THR A 5 25.81 -17.25 -13.87
N GLY A 6 24.64 -17.77 -14.23
CA GLY A 6 23.69 -18.34 -13.29
C GLY A 6 22.25 -18.22 -13.76
N ILE A 7 21.46 -19.25 -13.51
CA ILE A 7 20.01 -19.21 -13.64
C ILE A 7 19.47 -18.65 -12.31
N PRO A 8 18.54 -17.68 -12.31
CA PRO A 8 17.90 -17.25 -11.07
C PRO A 8 17.15 -18.43 -10.44
N ALA A 9 17.31 -18.58 -9.12
CA ALA A 9 16.57 -19.61 -8.39
C ALA A 9 15.06 -19.38 -8.53
N GLU A 10 14.31 -20.47 -8.62
CA GLU A 10 12.85 -20.45 -8.71
C GLU A 10 12.24 -19.58 -7.60
N ASN A 11 11.23 -18.77 -7.95
CA ASN A 11 10.59 -17.78 -7.06
C ASN A 11 11.46 -16.61 -6.56
N ARG A 12 12.55 -16.24 -7.27
CA ARG A 12 13.35 -15.04 -6.96
C ARG A 12 13.33 -14.00 -8.07
N CYS A 13 13.66 -12.77 -7.70
CA CYS A 13 13.77 -11.66 -8.65
C CYS A 13 14.91 -11.90 -9.65
N ASN A 14 14.60 -11.86 -10.94
CA ASN A 14 15.53 -12.09 -12.05
C ASN A 14 16.47 -10.89 -12.33
N TYR A 15 16.39 -9.82 -11.54
CA TYR A 15 17.27 -8.67 -11.68
C TYR A 15 18.70 -9.02 -11.24
N TYR A 16 19.68 -8.90 -12.14
CA TYR A 16 21.08 -9.15 -11.83
C TYR A 16 21.75 -7.91 -11.22
N VAL A 17 22.32 -8.05 -10.02
CA VAL A 17 23.01 -6.94 -9.34
C VAL A 17 24.49 -6.99 -9.68
N GLU A 18 24.91 -6.24 -10.71
CA GLU A 18 26.29 -6.23 -11.22
C GLU A 18 27.34 -6.07 -10.10
N LYS A 19 27.14 -5.10 -9.21
CA LYS A 19 28.05 -4.82 -8.09
C LYS A 19 28.24 -6.01 -7.13
N LYS A 20 27.26 -6.90 -7.03
CA LYS A 20 27.29 -8.07 -6.13
C LYS A 20 27.54 -9.38 -6.88
N LYS A 21 27.67 -9.36 -8.21
CA LYS A 21 27.83 -10.52 -9.08
C LYS A 21 26.83 -11.66 -8.76
N ARG A 22 25.57 -11.31 -8.57
CA ARG A 22 24.49 -12.25 -8.24
C ARG A 22 23.10 -11.67 -8.54
N PHE A 23 22.11 -12.54 -8.71
CA PHE A 23 20.70 -12.13 -8.78
C PHE A 23 20.20 -11.50 -7.48
N CYS A 24 19.23 -10.61 -7.62
CA CYS A 24 18.58 -9.90 -6.54
C CYS A 24 17.87 -10.89 -5.63
N ARG A 25 18.27 -10.91 -4.35
CA ARG A 25 17.59 -11.74 -3.35
C ARG A 25 16.32 -11.08 -2.82
N MET A 26 16.11 -9.77 -3.07
CA MET A 26 15.09 -8.91 -2.44
C MET A 26 15.02 -8.94 -0.89
N VAL A 27 15.83 -9.77 -0.23
CA VAL A 27 15.94 -9.90 1.22
C VAL A 27 17.24 -9.26 1.70
N VAL A 28 17.16 -8.60 2.85
CA VAL A 28 18.33 -8.13 3.62
C VAL A 28 19.20 -9.31 4.05
N ALA A 29 20.49 -9.07 4.30
CA ALA A 29 21.36 -10.12 4.80
C ALA A 29 20.86 -10.63 6.16
N ALA A 30 21.05 -11.93 6.45
CA ALA A 30 20.68 -12.52 7.72
C ALA A 30 21.26 -11.69 8.89
N GLY A 31 20.43 -11.41 9.89
CA GLY A 31 20.79 -10.59 11.05
C GLY A 31 20.94 -9.09 10.77
N LYS A 32 20.62 -8.59 9.57
CA LYS A 32 20.65 -7.15 9.24
C LYS A 32 19.24 -6.60 9.07
N LYS A 33 18.98 -5.45 9.71
CA LYS A 33 17.68 -4.75 9.61
C LYS A 33 17.51 -4.04 8.26
N VAL A 34 18.61 -3.64 7.64
CA VAL A 34 18.66 -2.83 6.40
C VAL A 34 19.63 -3.40 5.39
N ASP A 35 19.50 -2.94 4.14
CA ASP A 35 20.47 -3.26 3.11
C ASP A 35 21.85 -2.62 3.41
N GLY A 36 22.89 -3.10 2.72
CA GLY A 36 24.25 -2.59 2.92
C GLY A 36 24.46 -1.15 2.45
N LYS A 37 23.58 -0.59 1.60
CA LYS A 37 23.67 0.80 1.12
C LYS A 37 23.17 1.79 2.17
N HIS A 38 22.13 1.41 2.92
CA HIS A 38 21.53 2.23 3.97
C HIS A 38 22.28 2.16 5.30
N ARG A 39 23.16 1.16 5.51
CA ARG A 39 23.96 1.00 6.73
C ARG A 39 24.97 2.13 7.00
N LYS A 40 25.34 2.94 5.99
CA LYS A 40 26.39 3.97 6.10
C LYS A 40 25.88 5.39 6.29
N LYS A 41 24.56 5.63 6.22
CA LYS A 41 23.99 6.96 6.44
C LYS A 41 23.52 7.05 7.90
N ASN A 42 23.55 8.25 8.51
CA ASN A 42 23.09 8.55 9.88
C ASN A 42 21.56 8.36 10.06
N SER A 43 20.98 7.35 9.41
CA SER A 43 19.57 7.03 9.41
C SER A 43 19.27 6.08 10.55
N VAL A 44 18.33 6.45 11.41
CA VAL A 44 17.81 5.61 12.48
C VAL A 44 16.81 4.61 11.87
N PHE A 45 16.97 3.33 12.19
CA PHE A 45 16.09 2.27 11.70
C PHE A 45 15.52 1.46 12.85
N GLU A 46 14.21 1.58 13.04
CA GLU A 46 13.44 0.77 13.96
C GLU A 46 12.56 -0.21 13.17
N ARG A 47 12.61 -1.48 13.53
CA ARG A 47 11.76 -2.52 12.95
C ARG A 47 10.74 -2.91 13.99
N LEU A 48 9.46 -2.66 13.69
CA LEU A 48 8.34 -3.07 14.51
C LEU A 48 7.73 -4.35 13.93
N GLN A 49 7.55 -5.37 14.77
CA GLN A 49 6.80 -6.56 14.44
C GLN A 49 5.44 -6.46 15.15
N ILE A 50 4.44 -6.06 14.39
CA ILE A 50 3.10 -5.75 14.89
C ILE A 50 2.10 -6.08 13.80
N ASP A 51 0.93 -6.59 14.20
CA ASP A 51 -0.20 -6.71 13.29
C ASP A 51 -0.65 -5.31 12.86
N ILE A 52 -0.80 -5.09 11.56
CA ILE A 52 -1.19 -3.79 11.00
C ILE A 52 -2.52 -3.28 11.56
N GLN A 53 -3.45 -4.16 11.95
CA GLN A 53 -4.71 -3.75 12.54
C GLN A 53 -4.54 -3.07 13.91
N HIS A 54 -3.43 -3.35 14.61
CA HIS A 54 -3.10 -2.78 15.93
C HIS A 54 -2.05 -1.67 15.86
N LEU A 55 -1.52 -1.37 14.67
CA LEU A 55 -0.51 -0.33 14.49
C LEU A 55 -1.08 1.05 14.82
N CYS A 56 -0.46 1.72 15.80
CA CYS A 56 -0.79 3.09 16.18
C CYS A 56 0.48 3.95 16.11
N LEU A 57 0.61 4.77 15.07
CA LEU A 57 1.81 5.59 14.84
C LEU A 57 2.07 6.58 15.99
N ASN A 58 1.01 7.07 16.63
CA ASN A 58 1.12 7.94 17.81
C ASN A 58 1.77 7.28 19.01
N LYS A 59 1.92 5.95 19.07
CA LYS A 59 2.56 5.24 20.17
C LYS A 59 4.03 4.89 19.90
N ILE A 60 4.54 5.18 18.69
CA ILE A 60 5.92 4.86 18.30
C ILE A 60 6.86 5.96 18.83
N PRO A 61 7.84 5.64 19.69
CA PRO A 61 8.71 6.64 20.34
C PRO A 61 9.41 7.57 19.34
N VAL A 62 10.01 7.01 18.28
CA VAL A 62 10.74 7.78 17.26
C VAL A 62 9.85 8.80 16.55
N LEU A 63 8.55 8.50 16.38
CA LEU A 63 7.60 9.44 15.77
C LEU A 63 7.09 10.49 16.75
N LYS A 64 6.99 10.18 18.04
CA LYS A 64 6.62 11.15 19.09
C LYS A 64 7.71 12.20 19.29
N GLU A 65 8.97 11.75 19.35
CA GLU A 65 10.13 12.60 19.60
C GLU A 65 10.54 13.36 18.35
N GLY A 66 10.52 12.68 17.20
CA GLY A 66 11.06 13.17 15.94
C GLY A 66 10.34 14.39 15.38
N LYS A 67 9.04 14.59 15.69
CA LYS A 67 8.31 15.81 15.30
C LYS A 67 8.48 16.17 13.82
N LEU A 68 8.65 15.18 12.94
CA LEU A 68 8.78 15.37 11.50
C LEU A 68 7.57 14.78 10.79
N PRO A 69 7.12 15.38 9.68
CA PRO A 69 6.09 14.79 8.83
C PRO A 69 6.47 13.37 8.38
N VAL A 70 5.50 12.47 8.40
CA VAL A 70 5.67 11.06 8.04
C VAL A 70 5.33 10.84 6.56
N VAL A 71 6.14 10.04 5.87
CA VAL A 71 5.81 9.48 4.55
C VAL A 71 5.54 7.99 4.70
N GLY A 72 4.32 7.55 4.39
CA GLY A 72 3.93 6.15 4.44
C GLY A 72 4.31 5.43 3.13
N ILE A 73 5.20 4.45 3.20
CA ILE A 73 5.64 3.67 2.03
C ILE A 73 5.29 2.18 2.24
N GLY A 74 4.51 1.61 1.33
CA GLY A 74 4.10 0.20 1.36
C GLY A 74 4.40 -0.53 0.05
N LYS A 75 5.12 -1.66 0.13
CA LYS A 75 5.27 -2.61 -0.99
C LYS A 75 4.66 -3.96 -0.60
N HIS A 76 3.74 -4.48 -1.42
CA HIS A 76 2.91 -5.66 -1.14
C HIS A 76 2.07 -5.56 0.14
N LEU A 77 1.49 -4.38 0.39
CA LEU A 77 0.55 -4.21 1.49
C LEU A 77 -0.82 -4.80 1.12
N CYS A 78 -0.89 -6.12 0.98
CA CYS A 78 -1.96 -6.80 0.26
C CYS A 78 -3.35 -6.73 0.92
N GLY A 79 -4.37 -6.56 0.09
CA GLY A 79 -5.77 -6.67 0.48
C GLY A 79 -6.16 -5.66 1.57
N VAL A 80 -6.79 -6.19 2.62
CA VAL A 80 -7.20 -5.44 3.82
C VAL A 80 -6.08 -4.58 4.43
N ALA A 81 -4.83 -5.01 4.33
CA ALA A 81 -3.71 -4.28 4.91
C ALA A 81 -3.53 -2.88 4.29
N THR A 82 -3.82 -2.70 3.00
CA THR A 82 -3.78 -1.36 2.37
C THR A 82 -4.77 -0.43 3.04
N ASP A 83 -6.01 -0.89 3.19
CA ASP A 83 -7.09 -0.09 3.75
C ASP A 83 -6.90 0.20 5.25
N LEU A 84 -6.28 -0.73 5.99
CA LEU A 84 -5.85 -0.50 7.38
C LEU A 84 -4.72 0.53 7.48
N ALA A 85 -3.72 0.51 6.59
CA ALA A 85 -2.66 1.53 6.60
C ALA A 85 -3.20 2.92 6.26
N LEU A 86 -4.10 3.03 5.28
CA LEU A 86 -4.72 4.31 4.93
C LEU A 86 -5.45 4.91 6.14
N ARG A 87 -6.23 4.10 6.88
CA ARG A 87 -6.87 4.54 8.12
C ARG A 87 -5.85 4.88 9.21
N CYS A 88 -4.81 4.07 9.39
CA CYS A 88 -3.75 4.32 10.37
C CYS A 88 -3.07 5.67 10.15
N LEU A 89 -2.70 5.99 8.91
CA LEU A 89 -2.04 7.24 8.53
C LEU A 89 -2.98 8.45 8.68
N ILE A 90 -4.24 8.32 8.26
CA ILE A 90 -5.13 9.47 8.08
C ILE A 90 -6.08 9.67 9.26
N GLU A 91 -6.78 8.62 9.68
CA GLU A 91 -7.81 8.74 10.72
C GLU A 91 -7.19 8.75 12.12
N THR A 92 -6.12 7.98 12.34
CA THR A 92 -5.53 7.86 13.67
C THR A 92 -4.34 8.79 13.86
N TYR A 93 -3.41 8.84 12.90
CA TYR A 93 -2.20 9.64 13.07
C TYR A 93 -2.44 11.11 12.75
N ALA A 94 -3.11 11.43 11.64
CA ALA A 94 -3.32 12.83 11.28
C ALA A 94 -4.30 13.55 12.20
N ALA A 95 -5.47 12.96 12.47
CA ALA A 95 -6.50 13.59 13.32
C ALA A 95 -6.00 13.87 14.76
N ASN A 96 -5.32 12.90 15.39
CA ASN A 96 -4.83 13.08 16.76
C ASN A 96 -3.65 14.08 16.87
N CYS A 97 -3.04 14.51 15.76
CA CYS A 97 -2.07 15.60 15.77
C CYS A 97 -2.77 16.97 15.72
N GLU A 98 -3.94 17.06 15.09
CA GLU A 98 -4.77 18.27 15.11
C GLU A 98 -5.36 18.51 16.51
N GLU A 99 -5.83 17.45 17.19
CA GLU A 99 -6.36 17.53 18.56
C GLU A 99 -5.31 17.96 19.60
N ARG A 100 -4.01 17.73 19.37
CA ARG A 100 -2.94 18.21 20.28
C ARG A 100 -2.65 19.70 20.13
N ASN A 101 -3.11 20.34 19.05
CA ASN A 101 -2.97 21.78 18.85
C ASN A 101 -4.11 22.57 19.52
N GLU A 102 -5.17 21.89 19.98
CA GLU A 102 -6.18 22.48 20.86
C GLU A 102 -6.01 21.89 22.26
N GLU A 103 -5.31 22.64 23.11
CA GLU A 103 -5.15 22.31 24.52
C GLU A 103 -6.54 22.14 25.18
N PRO A 104 -6.81 21.07 25.94
CA PRO A 104 -8.07 20.97 26.68
C PRO A 104 -8.08 22.08 27.72
N LEU A 105 -9.10 22.96 27.66
CA LEU A 105 -9.38 23.94 28.72
C LEU A 105 -9.28 23.25 30.08
N ALA A 106 -8.31 23.70 30.88
CA ALA A 106 -8.01 23.14 32.18
C ALA A 106 -9.31 22.96 32.97
N LYS A 107 -9.66 21.70 33.25
CA LYS A 107 -10.75 21.39 34.18
C LYS A 107 -10.36 21.98 35.53
N ARG A 108 -11.02 23.09 35.84
CA ARG A 108 -11.15 23.77 37.13
C ARG A 108 -10.83 22.85 38.30
N VAL A 109 -9.59 22.92 38.77
CA VAL A 109 -9.24 22.43 40.11
C VAL A 109 -9.79 23.46 41.10
N LYS A 110 -10.68 23.01 41.97
CA LYS A 110 -11.18 23.79 43.10
C LYS A 110 -10.06 23.84 44.13
N ASN A 111 -9.28 24.92 44.15
CA ASN A 111 -8.40 25.22 45.27
C ASN A 111 -9.10 26.15 46.25
N ASP A 112 -9.16 25.71 47.50
CA ASP A 112 -9.33 26.57 48.66
C ASP A 112 -7.97 27.21 49.01
N LYS A 113 -8.08 28.37 49.64
CA LYS A 113 -7.12 29.48 49.75
C LYS A 113 -5.74 29.15 50.35
N THR A 114 -4.71 29.88 49.90
CA THR A 114 -3.92 30.83 50.73
C THR A 114 -2.94 31.63 49.86
N ASP A 115 -2.91 32.94 50.11
CA ASP A 115 -2.09 33.97 49.48
C ASP A 115 -0.59 33.82 49.75
N THR A 116 0.27 34.17 48.79
CA THR A 116 1.53 34.92 49.00
C THR A 116 2.04 35.45 47.65
N GLU A 117 2.14 36.78 47.56
CA GLU A 117 2.72 37.55 46.46
C GLU A 117 4.24 37.40 46.42
N ILE A 118 4.84 37.18 45.23
CA ILE A 118 6.17 37.74 44.87
C ILE A 118 6.16 38.08 43.37
N ASN A 119 6.37 39.37 43.07
CA ASN A 119 6.66 39.93 41.75
C ASN A 119 8.07 39.57 41.27
N SER A 120 8.23 39.23 39.99
CA SER A 120 9.46 39.58 39.26
C SER A 120 9.19 39.72 37.75
N LEU A 121 9.67 40.85 37.23
CA LEU A 121 9.49 41.43 35.91
C LEU A 121 10.10 40.64 34.73
N ALA A 122 9.43 40.82 33.59
CA ALA A 122 9.93 40.91 32.22
C ALA A 122 10.63 39.70 31.58
N LYS A 123 10.00 39.20 30.50
CA LYS A 123 10.57 39.32 29.14
C LYS A 123 9.45 39.39 28.11
N GLU A 124 9.43 40.51 27.42
CA GLU A 124 8.73 40.71 26.15
C GLU A 124 9.29 39.75 25.09
N GLY A 125 8.39 39.22 24.28
CA GLY A 125 8.67 38.31 23.18
C GLY A 125 7.36 37.83 22.57
N ASN A 126 6.48 38.78 22.26
CA ASN A 126 5.24 38.53 21.53
C ASN A 126 5.57 38.32 20.04
N GLU A 127 6.21 37.20 19.71
CA GLU A 127 6.12 36.65 18.37
C GLU A 127 4.82 35.87 18.31
N LYS A 128 3.82 36.48 17.67
CA LYS A 128 2.60 35.80 17.26
C LYS A 128 2.99 34.64 16.34
N ASN A 129 3.23 33.47 16.90
CA ASN A 129 3.34 32.24 16.14
C ASN A 129 1.96 31.99 15.51
N VAL A 130 1.78 32.47 14.28
CA VAL A 130 0.76 31.92 13.38
C VAL A 130 0.98 30.40 13.43
N PRO A 131 -0.02 29.57 13.79
CA PRO A 131 0.17 28.14 13.82
C PRO A 131 0.46 27.71 12.38
N GLU A 132 1.73 27.47 12.06
CA GLU A 132 2.07 26.82 10.80
C GLU A 132 1.31 25.51 10.77
N LYS A 133 0.46 25.36 9.75
CA LYS A 133 -0.42 24.22 9.56
C LYS A 133 0.44 22.97 9.35
N TRP A 134 0.79 22.32 10.45
CA TRP A 134 1.57 21.09 10.43
C TRP A 134 0.76 19.99 9.77
N THR A 135 1.23 19.46 8.64
CA THR A 135 0.67 18.25 8.03
C THR A 135 1.44 17.03 8.54
N PRO A 136 0.86 16.20 9.44
CA PRO A 136 1.59 15.10 10.08
C PRO A 136 1.95 13.99 9.10
N VAL A 137 1.20 13.85 8.02
CA VAL A 137 1.52 12.96 6.90
C VAL A 137 1.90 13.82 5.70
N ALA A 138 3.16 13.77 5.27
CA ALA A 138 3.66 14.49 4.10
C ALA A 138 3.42 13.74 2.78
N GLY A 139 3.18 12.44 2.83
CA GLY A 139 2.88 11.67 1.63
C GLY A 139 2.57 10.21 1.88
N ILE A 140 1.91 9.60 0.90
CA ILE A 140 1.55 8.18 0.89
C ILE A 140 2.00 7.59 -0.44
N VAL A 141 2.63 6.41 -0.40
CA VAL A 141 3.11 5.67 -1.55
C VAL A 141 2.86 4.18 -1.31
N ILE A 142 1.83 3.59 -1.93
CA ILE A 142 1.45 2.18 -1.72
C ILE A 142 1.37 1.47 -3.07
N ALA A 143 2.16 0.42 -3.26
CA ALA A 143 2.03 -0.47 -4.41
C ALA A 143 0.79 -1.37 -4.24
N LEU A 144 -0.13 -1.27 -5.19
CA LEU A 144 -1.43 -1.96 -5.17
C LEU A 144 -1.33 -3.27 -5.94
N CYS A 145 -1.88 -4.35 -5.39
CA CYS A 145 -1.82 -5.66 -6.05
C CYS A 145 -2.99 -6.59 -5.70
N CYS A 146 -3.05 -7.03 -4.44
CA CYS A 146 -3.95 -8.10 -3.98
C CYS A 146 -5.41 -7.64 -3.76
N HIS A 147 -6.07 -7.13 -4.80
CA HIS A 147 -7.47 -6.68 -4.75
C HIS A 147 -8.43 -7.80 -4.34
N HIS A 148 -8.15 -9.02 -4.79
CA HIS A 148 -8.88 -10.23 -4.41
C HIS A 148 -8.82 -10.57 -2.91
N ARG A 149 -7.96 -9.92 -2.11
CA ARG A 149 -7.89 -10.08 -0.65
C ARG A 149 -8.47 -8.87 0.11
N CYS A 150 -9.14 -7.95 -0.57
CA CYS A 150 -9.82 -6.85 0.10
C CYS A 150 -11.08 -7.37 0.80
N ASP A 151 -11.42 -6.76 1.93
CA ASP A 151 -12.62 -7.10 2.69
C ASP A 151 -13.49 -5.85 2.85
N TRP A 152 -14.79 -5.99 2.57
CA TRP A 152 -15.75 -4.90 2.63
C TRP A 152 -15.84 -4.25 4.03
N ARG A 153 -15.59 -5.00 5.11
CA ARG A 153 -15.60 -4.47 6.49
C ARG A 153 -14.52 -3.42 6.68
N HIS A 154 -13.37 -3.59 6.04
CA HIS A 154 -12.19 -2.75 6.24
C HIS A 154 -11.91 -1.77 5.11
N TYR A 155 -12.52 -1.99 3.95
CA TYR A 155 -12.37 -1.15 2.77
C TYR A 155 -12.77 0.30 3.05
N VAL A 156 -11.93 1.25 2.64
CA VAL A 156 -12.13 2.69 2.92
C VAL A 156 -13.10 3.36 1.94
N GLY A 157 -13.23 2.83 0.73
CA GLY A 157 -14.03 3.41 -0.36
C GLY A 157 -15.52 3.07 -0.32
N LYS A 158 -16.11 2.72 0.84
CA LYS A 158 -17.52 2.26 0.89
C LYS A 158 -18.51 3.32 0.42
N GLU A 159 -18.26 4.57 0.75
CA GLU A 159 -19.09 5.70 0.33
C GLU A 159 -19.06 5.89 -1.19
N TYR A 160 -17.91 5.64 -1.84
CA TYR A 160 -17.80 5.66 -3.30
C TYR A 160 -18.72 4.61 -3.93
N PHE A 161 -18.67 3.37 -3.42
CA PHE A 161 -19.53 2.29 -3.88
C PHE A 161 -21.01 2.61 -3.65
N ARG A 162 -21.37 3.10 -2.46
CA ARG A 162 -22.75 3.48 -2.14
C ARG A 162 -23.28 4.59 -3.04
N ALA A 163 -22.45 5.56 -3.40
CA ALA A 163 -22.83 6.64 -4.33
C ALA A 163 -23.13 6.11 -5.75
N LEU A 164 -22.56 4.97 -6.13
CA LEU A 164 -22.84 4.27 -7.38
C LEU A 164 -24.01 3.26 -7.27
N GLY A 165 -24.68 3.18 -6.11
CA GLY A 165 -25.70 2.17 -5.85
C GLY A 165 -25.16 0.77 -5.58
N LEU A 166 -23.86 0.63 -5.28
CA LEU A 166 -23.18 -0.63 -5.02
C LEU A 166 -23.00 -0.89 -3.52
N GLY A 167 -23.11 -2.14 -3.11
CA GLY A 167 -22.97 -2.59 -1.74
C GLY A 167 -21.88 -3.64 -1.54
N ALA A 168 -21.98 -4.34 -0.40
CA ALA A 168 -21.04 -5.40 -0.02
C ALA A 168 -21.05 -6.58 -1.00
N LEU A 169 -22.22 -6.91 -1.53
CA LEU A 169 -22.41 -8.03 -2.46
C LEU A 169 -21.71 -7.77 -3.79
N GLU A 170 -21.94 -6.60 -4.39
CA GLU A 170 -21.31 -6.21 -5.64
C GLU A 170 -19.80 -6.07 -5.46
N PHE A 171 -19.36 -5.47 -4.33
CA PHE A 171 -17.95 -5.42 -3.98
C PHE A 171 -17.32 -6.82 -3.94
N HIS A 172 -18.00 -7.82 -3.37
CA HIS A 172 -17.50 -9.20 -3.36
C HIS A 172 -17.30 -9.74 -4.78
N TYR A 173 -18.24 -9.49 -5.70
CA TYR A 173 -18.08 -9.90 -7.10
C TYR A 173 -16.88 -9.21 -7.77
N PHE A 174 -16.75 -7.88 -7.64
CA PHE A 174 -15.61 -7.16 -8.22
C PHE A 174 -14.28 -7.60 -7.59
N GLN A 175 -14.26 -7.85 -6.28
CA GLN A 175 -13.11 -8.40 -5.56
C GLN A 175 -12.69 -9.76 -6.15
N ARG A 176 -13.62 -10.68 -6.40
CA ARG A 176 -13.30 -11.96 -7.04
C ARG A 176 -12.83 -11.79 -8.49
N MET A 177 -13.56 -11.00 -9.28
CA MET A 177 -13.23 -10.76 -10.69
C MET A 177 -11.91 -10.03 -10.88
N SER A 178 -11.44 -9.27 -9.88
CA SER A 178 -10.13 -8.59 -9.93
C SER A 178 -8.94 -9.54 -10.16
N SER A 179 -9.07 -10.82 -9.78
CA SER A 179 -8.05 -11.85 -10.03
C SER A 179 -7.86 -12.15 -11.52
N TRP A 180 -8.87 -11.86 -12.35
CA TRP A 180 -8.80 -12.10 -13.79
C TRP A 180 -7.77 -11.22 -14.51
N ALA A 181 -7.40 -10.08 -13.90
CA ALA A 181 -6.37 -9.19 -14.43
C ALA A 181 -5.01 -9.89 -14.63
N THR A 182 -4.76 -10.98 -13.91
CA THR A 182 -3.49 -11.72 -13.93
C THR A 182 -3.56 -13.10 -14.59
N CYS A 183 -4.72 -13.51 -15.12
CA CYS A 183 -4.92 -14.86 -15.68
C CYS A 183 -4.00 -15.22 -16.88
N GLY A 184 -3.43 -14.23 -17.56
CA GLY A 184 -2.67 -14.43 -18.81
C GLY A 184 -1.17 -14.79 -18.65
N MET A 185 -0.61 -14.86 -17.44
CA MET A 185 0.85 -14.93 -17.28
C MET A 185 1.46 -16.34 -17.41
N ARG A 186 0.65 -17.38 -17.64
CA ARG A 186 1.14 -18.78 -17.80
C ARG A 186 1.69 -19.12 -19.21
N LYS A 187 1.69 -18.18 -20.17
CA LYS A 187 2.13 -18.45 -21.57
C LYS A 187 3.63 -18.24 -21.84
N THR A 188 4.48 -17.88 -20.87
CA THR A 188 5.92 -17.60 -21.13
C THR A 188 6.90 -18.71 -20.70
N SER A 189 6.47 -19.97 -20.58
CA SER A 189 7.38 -21.10 -20.27
C SER A 189 7.26 -22.31 -21.19
N LEU A 190 6.43 -22.28 -22.24
CA LEU A 190 6.17 -23.46 -23.09
C LEU A 190 6.88 -23.49 -24.44
N ASP A 191 7.65 -22.46 -24.81
CA ASP A 191 8.44 -22.46 -26.06
C ASP A 191 9.90 -22.92 -25.87
N ALA A 192 10.23 -23.54 -24.73
CA ALA A 192 11.57 -24.07 -24.47
C ALA A 192 11.54 -25.45 -23.80
N SER A 193 10.95 -26.46 -24.46
CA SER A 193 11.40 -27.87 -24.39
C SER A 193 10.47 -28.82 -25.13
N ASN A 194 10.67 -28.97 -26.44
CA ASN A 194 10.32 -30.22 -27.12
C ASN A 194 11.39 -31.28 -26.80
N ILE A 195 11.27 -32.00 -25.68
CA ILE A 195 11.93 -33.31 -25.51
C ILE A 195 10.98 -34.27 -24.81
N THR A 196 10.50 -35.23 -25.58
CA THR A 196 9.89 -36.50 -25.19
C THR A 196 10.75 -37.29 -24.20
N THR A 197 10.22 -37.73 -23.04
CA THR A 197 10.25 -39.14 -22.60
C THR A 197 9.38 -39.40 -21.34
N ARG A 198 9.03 -40.67 -21.13
CA ARG A 198 7.92 -41.22 -20.33
C ARG A 198 8.27 -41.56 -18.86
N ARG A 199 7.23 -41.56 -18.00
CA ARG A 199 7.01 -42.30 -16.71
C ARG A 199 7.92 -41.89 -15.52
N SER A 200 7.49 -41.88 -14.25
CA SER A 200 6.49 -42.69 -13.50
C SER A 200 5.93 -41.96 -12.26
N ASP A 201 4.76 -42.41 -11.79
CA ASP A 201 4.12 -42.13 -10.50
C ASP A 201 5.05 -42.32 -9.27
N HIS A 202 4.85 -41.48 -8.24
CA HIS A 202 4.60 -41.88 -6.85
C HIS A 202 4.17 -40.69 -5.96
N GLN A 203 3.29 -40.98 -5.00
CA GLN A 203 2.35 -40.12 -4.25
C GLN A 203 2.90 -39.54 -2.91
N ASN A 204 2.06 -38.70 -2.29
CA ASN A 204 1.95 -38.22 -0.89
C ASN A 204 2.62 -36.84 -0.60
N ASP A 205 2.03 -35.87 0.12
CA ASP A 205 0.79 -35.78 0.90
C ASP A 205 0.47 -34.28 1.20
N ASP A 206 -0.83 -33.98 1.41
CA ASP A 206 -1.47 -32.90 2.18
C ASP A 206 -0.99 -31.43 2.17
N SER A 207 -1.78 -30.57 1.50
CA SER A 207 -2.24 -29.25 2.00
C SER A 207 -3.37 -28.68 1.13
N GLU A 208 -4.60 -28.74 1.66
CA GLU A 208 -5.86 -28.11 1.24
C GLU A 208 -5.78 -26.99 0.16
N GLU A 209 -5.93 -27.39 -1.11
CA GLU A 209 -6.24 -26.51 -2.24
C GLU A 209 -7.76 -26.49 -2.46
N HIS A 210 -8.44 -25.40 -2.10
CA HIS A 210 -9.86 -25.26 -2.42
C HIS A 210 -10.07 -24.96 -3.91
N GLU A 211 -10.45 -26.03 -4.64
CA GLU A 211 -11.24 -26.10 -5.86
C GLU A 211 -11.03 -24.99 -6.92
N ASP A 212 -9.95 -25.15 -7.68
CA ASP A 212 -9.90 -24.73 -9.08
C ASP A 212 -10.85 -25.66 -9.87
N GLY A 213 -12.04 -25.16 -10.18
CA GLY A 213 -12.99 -25.83 -11.07
C GLY A 213 -12.35 -26.01 -12.45
N GLY A 214 -11.74 -27.18 -12.65
CA GLY A 214 -10.97 -27.52 -13.84
C GLY A 214 -11.78 -27.43 -15.12
N TYR A 215 -11.55 -26.36 -15.89
CA TYR A 215 -11.84 -26.38 -17.32
C TYR A 215 -10.54 -26.76 -18.03
N ARG A 216 -10.51 -27.99 -18.57
CA ARG A 216 -9.44 -28.47 -19.44
C ARG A 216 -9.32 -27.52 -20.63
N ILE A 217 -8.11 -27.05 -20.91
CA ILE A 217 -7.78 -26.24 -22.08
C ILE A 217 -8.11 -27.09 -23.32
N ILE A 218 -9.21 -26.73 -24.00
CA ILE A 218 -9.36 -27.06 -25.42
C ILE A 218 -8.61 -25.97 -26.17
N ASP A 219 -7.74 -26.43 -27.05
CA ASP A 219 -6.90 -25.67 -27.96
C ASP A 219 -7.64 -24.49 -28.62
N ASP A 220 -6.93 -23.38 -28.71
CA ASP A 220 -7.39 -22.03 -29.05
C ASP A 220 -7.56 -21.89 -30.57
N SER A 221 -8.51 -22.65 -31.12
CA SER A 221 -9.00 -22.48 -32.48
C SER A 221 -10.41 -21.87 -32.46
N ALA A 222 -10.43 -20.54 -32.32
CA ALA A 222 -11.41 -19.62 -32.90
C ALA A 222 -12.89 -20.08 -32.99
N THR A 223 -13.44 -20.65 -31.93
CA THR A 223 -14.90 -20.88 -31.80
C THR A 223 -15.34 -20.53 -30.39
N SER A 224 -15.47 -19.23 -30.13
CA SER A 224 -16.17 -18.72 -28.95
C SER A 224 -17.60 -19.26 -28.95
N LEU A 225 -17.87 -20.25 -28.08
CA LEU A 225 -19.25 -20.63 -27.78
C LEU A 225 -20.01 -19.38 -27.30
N PRO A 226 -21.23 -19.11 -27.81
CA PRO A 226 -22.02 -17.96 -27.38
C PRO A 226 -22.21 -17.97 -25.85
N GLY A 227 -21.62 -17.00 -25.16
CA GLY A 227 -21.80 -16.79 -23.72
C GLY A 227 -20.55 -16.97 -22.84
N LEU A 228 -19.41 -17.44 -23.36
CA LEU A 228 -18.17 -17.51 -22.58
C LEU A 228 -17.21 -16.36 -22.92
N LEU A 229 -16.82 -15.59 -21.90
CA LEU A 229 -15.82 -14.53 -22.03
C LEU A 229 -14.46 -15.11 -22.44
N THR A 230 -13.85 -14.50 -23.45
CA THR A 230 -12.46 -14.73 -23.88
C THR A 230 -11.47 -14.39 -22.75
N VAL A 231 -10.22 -14.86 -22.90
CA VAL A 231 -9.16 -14.57 -21.92
C VAL A 231 -8.87 -13.08 -21.85
N GLU A 232 -8.89 -12.39 -22.99
CA GLU A 232 -8.65 -10.96 -23.11
C GLU A 232 -9.78 -10.15 -22.46
N GLU A 233 -11.03 -10.56 -22.65
CA GLU A 233 -12.19 -9.93 -21.99
C GLU A 233 -12.15 -10.12 -20.47
N LYS A 234 -11.84 -11.33 -19.99
CA LYS A 234 -11.67 -11.59 -18.55
C LYS A 234 -10.57 -10.71 -17.97
N LYS A 235 -9.43 -10.60 -18.66
CA LYS A 235 -8.32 -9.72 -18.24
C LYS A 235 -8.76 -8.26 -18.14
N LYS A 236 -9.48 -7.77 -19.15
CA LYS A 236 -10.01 -6.40 -19.17
C LYS A 236 -11.00 -6.16 -18.04
N ILE A 237 -11.93 -7.09 -17.79
CA ILE A 237 -12.88 -7.01 -16.66
C ILE A 237 -12.12 -6.99 -15.34
N GLY A 238 -11.13 -7.85 -15.15
CA GLY A 238 -10.33 -7.86 -13.93
C GLY A 238 -9.59 -6.54 -13.70
N GLN A 239 -9.02 -5.94 -14.75
CA GLN A 239 -8.38 -4.62 -14.67
C GLN A 239 -9.38 -3.53 -14.28
N LEU A 240 -10.59 -3.54 -14.85
CA LEU A 240 -11.65 -2.59 -14.50
C LEU A 240 -12.13 -2.78 -13.05
N CYS A 241 -12.22 -4.02 -12.57
CA CYS A 241 -12.56 -4.31 -11.18
C CYS A 241 -11.50 -3.77 -10.21
N LYS A 242 -10.22 -3.95 -10.52
CA LYS A 242 -9.12 -3.34 -9.74
C LYS A 242 -9.24 -1.82 -9.72
N LEU A 243 -9.41 -1.20 -10.89
CA LEU A 243 -9.58 0.24 -11.01
C LEU A 243 -10.77 0.75 -10.20
N LEU A 244 -11.92 0.06 -10.22
CA LEU A 244 -13.09 0.44 -9.44
C LEU A 244 -12.80 0.46 -7.93
N ILE A 245 -12.09 -0.56 -7.43
CA ILE A 245 -11.68 -0.63 -6.02
C ILE A 245 -10.68 0.49 -5.70
N ASP A 246 -9.76 0.81 -6.60
CA ASP A 246 -8.79 1.88 -6.40
C ASP A 246 -9.42 3.28 -6.48
N GLN A 247 -10.43 3.49 -7.32
CA GLN A 247 -11.17 4.75 -7.37
C GLN A 247 -11.85 5.07 -6.03
N GLY A 248 -12.36 4.05 -5.32
CA GLY A 248 -12.89 4.29 -3.98
C GLY A 248 -11.80 4.69 -2.96
N ARG A 249 -10.56 4.22 -3.11
CA ARG A 249 -9.42 4.66 -2.29
C ARG A 249 -8.99 6.09 -2.63
N ILE A 250 -8.98 6.44 -3.92
CA ILE A 250 -8.74 7.81 -4.40
C ILE A 250 -9.77 8.76 -3.81
N GLN A 251 -11.07 8.45 -3.95
CA GLN A 251 -12.13 9.33 -3.44
C GLN A 251 -12.05 9.48 -1.91
N TYR A 252 -11.76 8.39 -1.20
CA TYR A 252 -11.52 8.43 0.24
C TYR A 252 -10.36 9.39 0.59
N LEU A 253 -9.23 9.30 -0.11
CA LEU A 253 -8.08 10.20 0.09
C LEU A 253 -8.41 11.67 -0.24
N GLN A 254 -9.14 11.92 -1.33
CA GLN A 254 -9.60 13.25 -1.71
C GLN A 254 -10.46 13.90 -0.63
N ARG A 255 -11.44 13.16 -0.08
CA ARG A 255 -12.28 13.64 1.03
C ARG A 255 -11.48 13.95 2.29
N LYS A 256 -10.32 13.31 2.46
CA LYS A 256 -9.42 13.54 3.59
C LYS A 256 -8.37 14.62 3.31
N GLY A 257 -8.53 15.40 2.24
CA GLY A 257 -7.68 16.56 1.96
C GLY A 257 -6.34 16.20 1.30
N PHE A 258 -6.27 15.06 0.61
CA PHE A 258 -5.10 14.69 -0.20
C PHE A 258 -5.40 14.82 -1.70
N SER A 259 -4.34 14.97 -2.48
CA SER A 259 -4.33 14.86 -3.94
C SER A 259 -3.74 13.50 -4.33
N PRO A 260 -4.57 12.45 -4.48
CA PRO A 260 -4.12 11.13 -4.87
C PRO A 260 -3.96 10.95 -6.39
N ALA A 261 -3.08 10.02 -6.78
CA ALA A 261 -2.93 9.58 -8.16
C ALA A 261 -2.61 8.08 -8.22
N LEU A 262 -3.03 7.43 -9.32
CA LEU A 262 -2.56 6.11 -9.70
C LEU A 262 -1.46 6.26 -10.75
N GLN A 263 -0.31 5.63 -10.50
CA GLN A 263 0.85 5.70 -11.36
C GLN A 263 1.36 4.29 -11.68
N TYR A 264 1.93 4.11 -12.86
CA TYR A 264 2.57 2.86 -13.24
C TYR A 264 4.07 2.93 -12.97
N TYR A 265 4.61 2.01 -12.15
CA TYR A 265 6.02 2.05 -11.74
C TYR A 265 6.93 1.10 -12.55
N THR A 266 6.35 0.23 -13.36
CA THR A 266 7.09 -0.65 -14.27
C THR A 266 6.21 -1.05 -15.45
N ASP A 267 6.83 -1.56 -16.51
CA ASP A 267 6.12 -2.01 -17.71
C ASP A 267 5.20 -3.21 -17.37
N PRO A 268 3.96 -3.27 -17.91
CA PRO A 268 3.06 -4.40 -17.72
C PRO A 268 3.64 -5.76 -18.14
N LEU A 269 4.63 -5.79 -19.04
CA LEU A 269 5.38 -6.98 -19.44
C LEU A 269 6.34 -7.47 -18.34
N VAL A 270 6.76 -6.59 -17.43
CA VAL A 270 7.60 -6.92 -16.27
C VAL A 270 6.75 -7.37 -15.08
N SER A 271 5.63 -6.68 -14.82
CA SER A 271 4.69 -7.03 -13.77
C SER A 271 3.28 -6.58 -14.12
N LEU A 272 2.31 -7.50 -14.01
CA LEU A 272 0.88 -7.17 -14.13
C LEU A 272 0.32 -6.43 -12.90
N GLU A 273 1.09 -6.39 -11.81
CA GLU A 273 0.79 -5.66 -10.58
C GLU A 273 1.72 -4.45 -10.48
N ASN A 274 1.55 -3.49 -11.38
CA ASN A 274 2.45 -2.35 -11.58
C ASN A 274 1.82 -0.99 -11.20
N VAL A 275 0.71 -0.99 -10.46
CA VAL A 275 0.02 0.23 -10.03
C VAL A 275 0.50 0.69 -8.66
N LEU A 276 0.76 1.99 -8.55
CA LEU A 276 1.16 2.70 -7.34
C LEU A 276 0.11 3.75 -7.01
N LEU A 277 -0.43 3.71 -5.79
CA LEU A 277 -1.22 4.79 -5.22
C LEU A 277 -0.28 5.79 -4.53
N THR A 278 -0.25 7.01 -5.05
CA THR A 278 0.44 8.14 -4.41
C THR A 278 -0.57 9.15 -3.89
N ALA A 279 -0.25 9.86 -2.82
CA ALA A 279 -1.07 10.96 -2.33
C ALA A 279 -0.22 11.99 -1.57
N LEU A 280 -0.46 13.27 -1.84
CA LEU A 280 0.14 14.41 -1.15
C LEU A 280 -0.94 15.25 -0.46
N PRO A 281 -0.67 15.89 0.69
CA PRO A 281 -1.61 16.83 1.28
C PRO A 281 -1.95 17.97 0.32
N ASN A 282 -3.20 18.40 0.31
CA ASN A 282 -3.59 19.62 -0.40
C ASN A 282 -3.05 20.83 0.39
N HIS A 283 -1.94 21.40 -0.07
CA HIS A 283 -1.51 22.70 0.44
C HIS A 283 -2.51 23.75 -0.06
N SER A 284 -3.10 24.52 0.84
CA SER A 284 -3.81 25.74 0.46
C SER A 284 -2.79 26.65 -0.21
N SER A 285 -2.77 26.70 -1.53
CA SER A 285 -2.10 27.77 -2.24
C SER A 285 -2.72 29.09 -1.76
N SER A 286 -1.89 30.02 -1.29
CA SER A 286 -2.32 31.41 -1.19
C SER A 286 -2.83 31.84 -2.57
N PRO A 287 -3.87 32.68 -2.65
CA PRO A 287 -4.36 33.17 -3.94
C PRO A 287 -3.19 33.79 -4.69
N GLU A 288 -2.93 33.29 -5.90
CA GLU A 288 -1.97 33.89 -6.82
C GLU A 288 -2.31 35.38 -6.92
N THR A 289 -1.40 36.22 -6.44
CA THR A 289 -1.48 37.66 -6.67
C THR A 289 -1.16 37.86 -8.14
N THR A 290 -2.21 37.95 -8.96
CA THR A 290 -2.11 38.47 -10.31
C THR A 290 -1.68 39.94 -10.21
N ALA A 291 -0.45 40.21 -10.62
CA ALA A 291 0.05 41.54 -10.92
C ALA A 291 -0.30 41.90 -12.37
#